data_AF-A0A7X0LRM8-F1
#
_entry.id   AF-A0A7X0LRM8-F1
#
_cell.length_a   1.000
_cell.length_b   1.000
_cell.length_c   1.000
_cell.angle_alpha   90.00
_cell.angle_beta   90.00
_cell.angle_gamma   90.00
#
_symmetry.space_group_name_H-M   'P 1'
#
loop_
_entity.id
_entity.type
_entity.pdbx_description
1 polymer ?
#
loop_
_entity_poly.entity_id
_entity_poly.type
_entity_poly.pdbx_seq_one_letter_code
_entity_poly.pdbx_strand_id
1 'polypeptide(L)' 'METEKNLASLELAVQRLQESEVALNAARADVETEAVAAVRAGADAREVAGVCGISEADLRQLGADFGENLPR' A
#
# COMPACT_ATOMS: atom_id res chain seq x y z
N MET A 1 -15.41 27.80 28.39
CA MET A 1 -16.38 26.90 27.74
C MET A 1 -16.22 26.85 26.21
N GLU A 2 -15.92 27.95 25.51
CA GLU A 2 -15.70 27.94 24.04
C GLU A 2 -14.33 27.35 23.64
N THR A 3 -13.29 27.60 24.44
CA THR A 3 -11.93 27.04 24.27
C THR A 3 -11.85 25.53 24.47
N GLU A 4 -12.58 24.96 25.44
CA GLU A 4 -12.66 23.51 25.67
C GLU A 4 -13.37 22.79 24.51
N LYS A 5 -14.41 23.41 23.93
CA LYS A 5 -15.12 22.88 22.76
C LYS A 5 -14.24 22.86 21.50
N ASN A 6 -13.36 23.84 21.35
CA ASN A 6 -12.40 23.90 20.24
C ASN A 6 -11.33 22.80 20.37
N LEU A 7 -10.87 22.51 21.59
CA LEU A 7 -9.92 21.45 21.84
C LEU A 7 -10.54 20.06 21.58
N ALA A 8 -11.73 19.78 22.11
CA ALA A 8 -12.41 18.50 21.89
C ALA A 8 -12.69 18.21 20.40
N SER A 9 -12.98 19.26 19.62
CA SER A 9 -13.21 19.13 18.18
C SER A 9 -11.91 18.82 17.43
N LEU A 10 -10.79 19.39 17.86
CA LEU A 10 -9.47 19.09 17.31
C LEU A 10 -9.02 17.67 17.66
N GLU A 11 -9.20 17.23 18.91
CA GLU A 11 -8.88 15.88 19.36
C GLU A 11 -9.63 14.82 18.54
N LEU A 12 -10.93 15.03 18.30
CA LEU A 12 -11.72 14.14 17.45
C LEU A 12 -11.22 14.12 16.00
N ALA A 13 -10.81 15.26 15.44
CA ALA A 13 -10.26 15.33 14.09
C ALA A 13 -8.92 14.58 13.98
N VAL A 14 -8.05 14.70 14.98
CA VAL A 14 -6.78 13.97 15.05
C VAL A 14 -7.01 12.47 15.17
N GLN A 15 -7.93 12.04 16.03
CA GLN A 15 -8.28 10.62 16.17
C GLN A 15 -8.76 10.02 14.83
N ARG A 16 -9.63 10.74 14.10
CA ARG A 16 -10.12 10.29 12.78
C ARG A 16 -9.01 10.23 11.73
N LEU A 17 -8.07 11.17 11.77
CA LEU A 17 -6.89 11.12 10.91
C LEU A 17 -6.09 9.85 11.18
N GLN A 18 -5.78 9.57 12.44
CA GLN A 18 -5.03 8.38 12.84
C GLN A 18 -5.74 7.08 12.43
N GLU A 19 -7.05 7.00 12.64
CA GLU A 19 -7.85 5.85 12.18
C GLU A 19 -7.79 5.68 10.66
N SER A 20 -7.84 6.79 9.92
CA SER A 20 -7.75 6.77 8.46
C SER A 20 -6.35 6.36 7.98
N GLU A 21 -5.29 6.78 8.67
CA GLU A 21 -3.91 6.37 8.38
C GLU A 21 -3.72 4.87 8.60
N VAL A 22 -4.26 4.33 9.70
CA VAL A 22 -4.24 2.88 9.96
C VAL A 22 -5.00 2.12 8.87
N ALA A 23 -6.19 2.57 8.49
CA ALA A 23 -6.98 1.95 7.43
C ALA A 23 -6.27 2.01 6.07
N LEU A 24 -5.65 3.15 5.74
CA LEU A 24 -4.88 3.32 4.51
C LEU A 24 -3.67 2.38 4.48
N ASN A 25 -2.95 2.23 5.59
CA ASN A 25 -1.81 1.33 5.68
C ASN A 25 -2.22 -0.14 5.51
N ALA A 26 -3.35 -0.54 6.11
CA ALA A 26 -3.91 -1.88 5.89
C ALA A 26 -4.27 -2.12 4.42
N ALA A 27 -4.98 -1.17 3.79
CA ALA A 27 -5.34 -1.28 2.38
C ALA A 27 -4.12 -1.33 1.44
N ARG A 28 -3.03 -0.62 1.78
CA ARG A 28 -1.76 -0.72 1.04
C ARG A 28 -1.14 -2.11 1.18
N ALA A 29 -1.11 -2.67 2.38
CA ALA A 29 -0.58 -4.02 2.60
C ALA A 29 -1.38 -5.09 1.83
N ASP A 30 -2.70 -4.93 1.71
CA ASP A 30 -3.54 -5.79 0.89
C ASP A 30 -3.14 -5.71 -0.58
N VAL A 31 -2.96 -4.50 -1.13
CA VAL A 31 -2.49 -4.30 -2.51
C VAL A 31 -1.11 -4.91 -2.74
N GLU A 32 -0.17 -4.72 -1.82
CA GLU A 32 1.17 -5.31 -1.90
C GLU A 32 1.12 -6.84 -1.94
N THR A 33 0.26 -7.44 -1.11
CA THR A 33 0.05 -8.89 -1.06
C THR A 33 -0.49 -9.43 -2.38
N GLU A 34 -1.53 -8.80 -2.93
CA GLU A 34 -2.12 -9.19 -4.21
C GLU A 34 -1.17 -8.96 -5.39
N ALA A 35 -0.37 -7.88 -5.35
CA ALA A 35 0.63 -7.60 -6.38
C ALA A 35 1.70 -8.69 -6.45
N VAL A 36 2.23 -9.12 -5.30
CA VAL A 36 3.18 -10.24 -5.23
C VAL A 36 2.52 -11.54 -5.70
N ALA A 37 1.27 -11.80 -5.31
CA ALA A 37 0.55 -12.99 -5.74
C ALA A 37 0.35 -13.02 -7.26
N ALA A 38 -0.01 -11.89 -7.88
CA ALA A 38 -0.18 -11.76 -9.32
C ALA A 38 1.12 -12.05 -10.08
N VAL A 39 2.25 -11.46 -9.65
CA VAL A 39 3.56 -11.73 -10.28
C VAL A 39 3.95 -13.20 -10.13
N ARG A 40 3.73 -13.81 -8.96
CA ARG A 40 4.00 -15.24 -8.74
C ARG A 40 3.11 -16.16 -9.58
N ALA A 41 1.90 -15.72 -9.91
CA ALA A 41 1.01 -16.40 -10.84
C ALA A 41 1.42 -16.22 -12.32
N GLY A 42 2.46 -15.43 -12.61
CA GLY A 42 3.00 -15.22 -13.94
C GLY A 42 2.51 -13.95 -14.65
N ALA A 43 1.85 -13.02 -13.93
CA ALA A 43 1.50 -11.72 -14.49
C ALA A 43 2.77 -10.91 -14.81
N ASP A 44 2.69 -10.04 -15.82
CA ASP A 44 3.81 -9.17 -16.18
C ASP A 44 4.11 -8.16 -15.06
N ALA A 45 5.38 -8.12 -14.68
CA ALA A 45 5.92 -7.26 -13.63
C ALA A 45 5.57 -5.78 -13.81
N ARG A 46 5.71 -5.29 -15.04
CA ARG A 46 5.59 -3.89 -15.39
C ARG A 46 4.13 -3.48 -15.44
N GLU A 47 3.26 -4.36 -15.92
CA GLU A 47 1.82 -4.16 -15.86
C GLU A 47 1.32 -4.12 -14.42
N VAL A 48 1.74 -5.06 -13.57
CA VAL A 48 1.39 -5.07 -12.14
C VAL A 48 1.89 -3.78 -11.45
N ALA A 49 3.15 -3.39 -11.69
CA ALA A 49 3.71 -2.15 -11.15
C ALA A 49 2.88 -0.92 -11.55
N GLY A 50 2.48 -0.85 -12.82
CA GLY A 50 1.65 0.22 -13.35
C GLY A 50 0.27 0.31 -12.68
N VAL A 51 -0.38 -0.84 -12.43
CA VAL A 51 -1.68 -0.88 -11.71
C VAL A 51 -1.53 -0.45 -10.26
N CYS A 52 -0.48 -0.91 -9.59
CA CYS A 52 -0.21 -0.59 -8.19
C CYS A 52 0.33 0.84 -7.97
N GLY A 53 0.74 1.54 -9.03
CA GLY A 53 1.32 2.87 -8.95
C GLY A 53 2.71 2.91 -8.29
N ILE A 54 3.44 1.78 -8.35
CA ILE A 54 4.78 1.62 -7.80
C ILE A 54 5.77 1.24 -8.91
N SER A 55 7.07 1.20 -8.60
CA SER A 55 8.07 0.72 -9.55
C SER A 55 8.21 -0.80 -9.50
N GLU A 56 8.75 -1.39 -10.57
CA GLU A 56 9.15 -2.81 -10.56
C GLU A 56 10.20 -3.13 -9.48
N ALA A 57 11.04 -2.15 -9.13
CA ALA A 57 12.01 -2.28 -8.05
C ALA A 57 11.33 -2.39 -6.68
N ASP A 58 10.23 -1.67 -6.46
CA ASP A 58 9.44 -1.77 -5.24
C ASP A 58 8.79 -3.17 -5.13
N LEU A 59 8.25 -3.70 -6.25
CA LEU A 59 7.75 -5.08 -6.29
C LEU A 59 8.82 -6.12 -5.94
N ARG A 60 10.08 -5.94 -6.40
CA ARG A 60 11.21 -6.79 -5.98
C ARG A 60 11.41 -6.77 -4.48
N GLN A 61 11.39 -5.58 -3.89
CA GLN A 61 11.59 -5.42 -2.45
C GLN A 61 10.44 -6.03 -1.63
N LEU A 62 9.22 -6.05 -2.18
CA LEU A 62 8.06 -6.74 -1.58
C LEU A 62 8.15 -8.28 -1.65
N GLY A 63 9.16 -8.83 -2.34
CA GLY A 63 9.34 -10.28 -2.47
C GLY A 63 8.60 -10.91 -3.65
N ALA A 64 8.27 -10.12 -4.67
CA ALA A 64 7.92 -10.65 -5.98
C ALA A 64 9.21 -11.17 -6.65
N ASP A 65 9.41 -12.48 -6.61
CA ASP A 65 10.44 -13.12 -7.42
C ASP A 65 9.98 -13.11 -8.87
N PHE A 66 10.53 -12.21 -9.67
CA PHE A 66 10.43 -12.25 -11.11
C PHE A 66 11.15 -13.50 -11.55
N GLY A 67 10.40 -14.60 -11.74
CA GLY A 67 10.99 -15.87 -12.13
C GLY A 67 12.02 -15.62 -13.23
N GLU A 68 13.29 -15.94 -12.95
CA GLU A 68 14.37 -15.84 -13.92
C GLU A 68 14.06 -16.82 -15.05
N ASN A 69 13.27 -16.38 -16.02
CA ASN A 69 13.25 -16.96 -17.35
C ASN A 69 14.00 -15.99 -18.26
N LEU A 70 15.26 -15.72 -17.91
CA LEU A 70 16.23 -15.19 -18.86
C LEU A 70 16.59 -16.37 -19.78
N PRO A 71 16.27 -16.32 -21.09
CA PRO A 71 16.88 -17.27 -22.02
C PRO A 71 18.40 -17.05 -21.98
N ARG A 72 19.15 -18.14 -21.75
CA ARG A 72 20.59 -18.18 -22.05
C ARG A 72 20.81 -18.12 -23.56
#